data_AF-T1G6V3-F1
#
_entry.id   AF-T1G6V3-F1
#
_cell.length_a   1.000
_cell.length_b   1.000
_cell.length_c   1.000
_cell.angle_alpha   90.00
_cell.angle_beta   90.00
_cell.angle_gamma   90.00
#
_symmetry.space_group_name_H-M   'P 1'
#
loop_
_entity.id
_entity.type
_entity.pdbx_description
1 polymer ?
#
loop_
_entity_poly.entity_id
_entity_poly.type
_entity_poly.pdbx_seq_one_letter_code
_entity_poly.pdbx_strand_id
1 'polypeptide(L)'
;FAKTLGVPWLVRKLASKSYPTLEITQNGDEFSSKLVSLMHTFDVKFTVGTEFEERQPNGVVMKIMPRWEGDKLVMDYRPKNPGEAKDQTMIREMVDDELVLTAIVDNIVSKRFFKRLE
;
A
#
# COMPACT_ATOMS: atom_id res chain seq x y z
N PHE A 1 -8.55 -6.16 8.26
CA PHE A 1 -8.14 -5.10 7.31
C PHE A 1 -9.12 -4.94 6.15
N ALA A 2 -9.07 -5.74 5.07
CA ALA A 2 -9.91 -5.51 3.89
C ALA A 2 -11.44 -5.48 4.18
N LYS A 3 -11.91 -6.26 5.17
CA LYS A 3 -13.31 -6.19 5.64
C LYS A 3 -13.68 -4.80 6.17
N THR A 4 -12.78 -4.17 6.93
CA THR A 4 -12.92 -2.84 7.53
C THR A 4 -13.00 -1.75 6.48
N LEU A 5 -12.33 -1.96 5.34
CA LEU A 5 -12.38 -1.09 4.16
C LEU A 5 -13.60 -1.35 3.26
N GLY A 6 -14.56 -2.17 3.69
CA GLY A 6 -15.77 -2.47 2.91
C GLY A 6 -15.55 -3.41 1.72
N VAL A 7 -14.39 -4.07 1.61
CA VAL A 7 -14.12 -4.97 0.48
C VAL A 7 -15.05 -6.20 0.50
N PRO A 8 -15.79 -6.48 -0.60
CA PRO A 8 -16.72 -7.61 -0.67
C PRO A 8 -16.07 -8.96 -0.34
N TRP A 9 -16.85 -9.88 0.25
CA TRP A 9 -16.34 -11.19 0.69
C TRP A 9 -15.66 -11.99 -0.42
N LEU A 10 -16.25 -12.03 -1.63
CA LEU A 10 -15.69 -12.77 -2.76
C LEU A 10 -14.32 -12.22 -3.18
N VAL A 11 -14.18 -10.89 -3.25
CA VAL A 11 -12.91 -10.21 -3.56
C VAL A 11 -11.86 -10.53 -2.50
N ARG A 12 -12.23 -10.51 -1.21
CA ARG A 12 -11.32 -10.89 -0.12
C ARG A 12 -10.83 -12.34 -0.23
N LYS A 13 -11.71 -13.27 -0.62
CA LYS A 13 -11.38 -14.68 -0.80
C LYS A 13 -10.44 -14.91 -1.99
N LEU A 14 -10.58 -14.14 -3.06
CA LEU A 14 -9.65 -14.17 -4.20
C LEU A 14 -8.30 -13.55 -3.82
N ALA A 15 -8.31 -12.41 -3.11
CA ALA A 15 -7.09 -11.74 -2.64
C ALA A 15 -6.28 -12.60 -1.65
N SER A 16 -6.93 -13.43 -0.83
CA SER A 16 -6.21 -14.36 0.07
C SER A 16 -5.54 -15.53 -0.67
N LYS A 17 -5.94 -15.79 -1.92
CA LYS A 17 -5.35 -16.83 -2.78
C LYS A 17 -4.35 -16.26 -3.77
N SER A 18 -4.13 -14.94 -3.78
CA SER A 18 -3.17 -14.32 -4.69
C SER A 18 -1.77 -14.35 -4.09
N TYR A 19 -0.78 -14.52 -4.96
CA TYR A 19 0.65 -14.43 -4.65
C TYR A 19 1.20 -13.22 -5.41
N PRO A 20 1.05 -12.01 -4.85
CA PRO A 20 1.41 -10.81 -5.59
C PRO A 20 2.93 -10.64 -5.64
N THR A 21 3.43 -10.18 -6.79
CA THR A 21 4.82 -9.76 -6.96
C THR A 21 4.91 -8.25 -6.81
N LEU A 22 5.88 -7.77 -6.04
CA LEU A 22 6.14 -6.35 -5.83
C LEU A 22 7.54 -6.00 -6.36
N GLU A 23 7.58 -5.15 -7.37
CA GLU A 23 8.80 -4.53 -7.88
C GLU A 23 8.90 -3.11 -7.33
N ILE A 24 10.06 -2.74 -6.79
CA ILE A 24 10.34 -1.39 -6.31
C ILE A 24 11.65 -0.93 -6.92
N THR A 25 11.62 0.24 -7.55
CA THR A 25 12.80 0.94 -8.06
C THR A 25 12.89 2.28 -7.36
N GLN A 26 14.09 2.65 -6.90
CA GLN A 26 14.37 3.91 -6.22
C GLN A 26 15.49 4.66 -6.94
N ASN A 27 15.28 5.95 -7.17
CA ASN A 27 16.27 6.91 -7.65
C ASN A 27 16.27 8.14 -6.75
N GLY A 28 17.14 8.17 -5.74
CA GLY A 28 17.10 9.19 -4.69
C GLY A 28 15.76 9.14 -3.95
N ASP A 29 15.00 10.23 -4.01
CA ASP A 29 13.65 10.34 -3.41
C ASP A 29 12.52 9.93 -4.36
N GLU A 30 12.81 9.63 -5.63
CA GLU A 30 11.83 9.14 -6.59
C GLU A 30 11.69 7.63 -6.49
N PHE A 31 10.46 7.16 -6.35
CA PHE A 31 10.11 5.75 -6.27
C PHE A 31 9.16 5.38 -7.40
N SER A 32 9.39 4.20 -7.97
CA SER A 32 8.42 3.48 -8.80
C SER A 32 8.11 2.18 -8.10
N SER A 33 6.84 1.90 -7.82
CA SER A 33 6.43 0.62 -7.25
C SER A 33 5.33 -0.01 -8.08
N LYS A 34 5.53 -1.28 -8.43
CA LYS A 34 4.61 -2.06 -9.25
C LYS A 34 4.23 -3.35 -8.52
N LEU A 35 2.98 -3.43 -8.09
CA LEU A 35 2.40 -4.61 -7.46
C LEU A 35 1.50 -5.34 -8.45
N VAL A 36 1.90 -6.53 -8.87
CA VAL A 36 1.11 -7.38 -9.76
C VAL A 36 0.41 -8.45 -8.92
N SER A 37 -0.92 -8.55 -9.04
CA SER A 37 -1.72 -9.57 -8.36
C SER A 37 -2.70 -10.22 -9.32
N LEU A 38 -3.38 -11.30 -8.87
CA LEU A 38 -4.38 -12.00 -9.68
C LEU A 38 -5.52 -11.09 -10.17
N MET A 39 -5.85 -10.04 -9.41
CA MET A 39 -7.00 -9.18 -9.69
C MET A 39 -6.60 -7.88 -10.39
N HIS A 40 -5.53 -7.25 -9.92
CA HIS A 40 -5.12 -5.91 -10.34
C HIS A 40 -3.60 -5.77 -10.35
N THR A 41 -3.12 -4.95 -11.27
CA THR A 41 -1.77 -4.39 -11.24
C THR A 41 -1.87 -2.96 -10.75
N PHE A 42 -1.14 -2.64 -9.68
CA PHE A 42 -0.95 -1.29 -9.19
C PHE A 42 0.43 -0.82 -9.62
N ASP A 43 0.51 0.28 -10.35
CA ASP A 43 1.75 0.87 -10.81
C ASP A 43 1.72 2.34 -10.42
N VAL A 44 2.60 2.73 -9.51
CA VAL A 44 2.62 4.07 -8.93
C VAL A 44 4.03 4.61 -8.89
N LYS A 45 4.16 5.88 -9.30
CA LYS A 45 5.38 6.67 -9.13
C LYS A 45 5.10 7.79 -8.16
N PHE A 46 6.02 7.99 -7.21
CA PHE A 46 5.89 9.03 -6.19
C PHE A 46 7.26 9.54 -5.78
N THR A 47 7.27 10.74 -5.20
CA THR A 47 8.47 11.33 -4.63
C THR A 47 8.28 11.45 -3.13
N VAL A 48 9.24 10.95 -2.35
CA VAL A 48 9.19 11.07 -0.89
C VAL A 48 9.16 12.55 -0.49
N GLY A 49 8.30 12.89 0.48
CA GLY A 49 8.09 14.27 0.92
C GLY A 49 7.09 15.07 0.08
N THR A 50 6.54 14.50 -1.00
CA THR A 50 5.54 15.16 -1.85
C THR A 50 4.21 14.42 -1.81
N GLU A 51 3.11 15.12 -1.50
CA GLU A 51 1.76 14.55 -1.55
C GLU A 51 1.33 14.28 -3.01
N PHE A 52 0.71 13.13 -3.25
CA PHE A 52 0.13 12.78 -4.56
C PHE A 52 -1.25 12.15 -4.41
N GLU A 53 -2.00 12.07 -5.52
CA GLU A 53 -3.32 11.44 -5.55
C GLU A 53 -3.26 10.07 -6.25
N GLU A 54 -3.90 9.06 -5.65
CA GLU A 54 -4.08 7.73 -6.23
C GLU A 54 -5.57 7.40 -6.29
N ARG A 55 -6.04 6.92 -7.44
CA ARG A 55 -7.40 6.40 -7.59
C ARG A 55 -7.42 4.91 -7.28
N GLN A 56 -8.10 4.52 -6.21
CA GLN A 56 -8.25 3.12 -5.82
C GLN A 56 -9.24 2.37 -6.71
N PRO A 57 -9.22 1.01 -6.74
CA PRO A 57 -10.09 0.21 -7.60
C PRO A 57 -11.58 0.36 -7.31
N ASN A 58 -11.94 0.77 -6.08
CA ASN A 58 -13.32 1.10 -5.71
C ASN A 58 -13.76 2.50 -6.21
N GLY A 59 -12.88 3.24 -6.89
CA GLY A 59 -13.13 4.55 -7.46
C GLY A 59 -12.85 5.74 -6.54
N VAL A 60 -12.55 5.50 -5.26
CA VAL A 60 -12.18 6.55 -4.29
C VAL A 60 -10.80 7.08 -4.62
N VAL A 61 -10.63 8.40 -4.54
CA VAL A 61 -9.34 9.06 -4.68
C VAL A 61 -8.75 9.30 -3.30
N MET A 62 -7.53 8.81 -3.08
CA MET A 62 -6.77 9.03 -1.84
C MET A 62 -5.64 10.01 -2.11
N LYS A 63 -5.41 10.92 -1.18
CA LYS A 63 -4.18 11.72 -1.05
C LYS A 63 -3.18 10.94 -0.22
N ILE A 64 -1.95 10.84 -0.70
CA ILE A 64 -0.92 10.00 -0.11
C ILE A 64 0.31 10.85 0.17
N MET A 65 0.79 10.81 1.42
CA MET A 65 2.01 11.51 1.85
C MET A 65 3.09 10.50 2.25
N PRO A 66 4.05 10.18 1.35
CA PRO A 66 5.21 9.36 1.65
C PRO A 66 6.26 10.14 2.45
N ARG A 67 6.81 9.54 3.51
CA ARG A 67 7.93 10.08 4.28
C ARG A 67 8.79 8.97 4.86
N TRP A 68 10.05 9.28 5.12
CA TRP A 68 10.92 8.43 5.92
C TRP A 68 10.71 8.72 7.41
N GLU A 69 10.53 7.67 8.21
CA GLU A 69 10.61 7.69 9.67
C GLU A 69 11.71 6.70 10.08
N GLY A 70 12.94 7.22 10.23
CA GLY A 70 14.11 6.36 10.40
C GLY A 70 14.37 5.51 9.17
N ASP A 71 14.35 4.19 9.34
CA ASP A 71 14.52 3.19 8.28
C ASP A 71 13.20 2.74 7.64
N LYS A 72 12.06 3.32 8.05
CA LYS A 72 10.73 2.94 7.57
C LYS A 72 10.19 3.97 6.59
N LEU A 73 9.70 3.49 5.45
CA LEU A 73 8.93 4.32 4.53
C LEU A 73 7.46 4.27 4.95
N VAL A 74 6.96 5.39 5.47
CA VAL A 74 5.58 5.55 5.92
C VAL A 74 4.78 6.34 4.89
N MET A 75 3.62 5.83 4.51
CA MET A 75 2.69 6.45 3.59
C MET A 75 1.33 6.58 4.27
N ASP A 76 0.90 7.82 4.50
CA ASP A 76 -0.44 8.10 5.02
C ASP A 76 -1.41 8.39 3.88
N TYR A 77 -2.51 7.65 3.86
CA TYR A 77 -3.58 7.72 2.89
C TYR A 77 -4.78 8.39 3.53
N ARG A 78 -5.25 9.48 2.94
CA ARG A 78 -6.47 10.19 3.34
C ARG A 78 -7.42 10.30 2.15
N PRO A 79 -8.72 10.09 2.31
CA PRO A 79 -9.65 10.28 1.20
C PRO A 79 -9.64 11.75 0.76
N LYS A 80 -9.64 12.00 -0.55
CA LYS A 80 -9.70 13.36 -1.10
C LYS A 80 -10.97 14.08 -0.64
N ASN A 81 -12.09 13.37 -0.60
CA ASN A 81 -13.37 13.84 -0.09
C ASN A 81 -13.65 13.18 1.28
N PRO A 82 -13.85 13.96 2.34
CA PRO A 82 -14.14 13.42 3.67
C PRO A 82 -15.35 12.48 3.67
N GLY A 83 -15.21 11.33 4.34
CA GLY A 83 -16.29 10.34 4.49
C GLY A 83 -16.39 9.28 3.38
N GLU A 84 -15.67 9.41 2.27
CA GLU A 84 -15.69 8.41 1.19
C GLU A 84 -14.91 7.13 1.53
N ALA A 85 -13.86 7.24 2.34
CA ALA A 85 -13.11 6.10 2.84
C ALA A 85 -12.50 6.41 4.21
N LYS A 86 -11.89 5.39 4.82
CA LYS A 86 -11.12 5.52 6.06
C LYS A 86 -9.69 5.91 5.76
N ASP A 87 -9.10 6.68 6.66
CA ASP A 87 -7.67 6.94 6.69
C ASP A 87 -6.90 5.62 6.88
N GLN A 88 -5.74 5.54 6.26
CA GLN A 88 -4.90 4.34 6.29
C GLN A 88 -3.44 4.75 6.41
N THR A 89 -2.66 3.98 7.15
CA THR A 89 -1.20 4.12 7.18
C THR A 89 -0.58 2.84 6.65
N MET A 90 0.33 2.98 5.69
CA MET A 90 1.13 1.89 5.15
C MET A 90 2.58 2.12 5.54
N ILE A 91 3.19 1.14 6.18
CA ILE A 91 4.60 1.17 6.59
C ILE A 91 5.31 0.07 5.82
N ARG A 92 6.43 0.42 5.19
CA ARG A 92 7.35 -0.52 4.54
C ARG A 92 8.68 -0.45 5.27
N GLU A 93 9.15 -1.60 5.72
CA GLU A 93 10.43 -1.75 6.41
C GLU A 93 11.13 -3.02 5.92
N MET A 94 12.46 -2.95 5.81
CA MET A 94 13.29 -4.13 5.60
C MET A 94 13.58 -4.73 6.96
N VAL A 95 13.25 -6.01 7.14
CA VAL A 95 13.63 -6.79 8.32
C VAL A 95 14.44 -7.96 7.82
N ASP A 96 15.72 -7.97 8.18
CA ASP A 96 16.72 -8.84 7.57
C ASP A 96 16.70 -8.66 6.03
N ASP A 97 16.40 -9.72 5.27
CA ASP A 97 16.28 -9.70 3.80
C ASP A 97 14.83 -9.73 3.29
N GLU A 98 13.85 -9.55 4.18
CA GLU A 98 12.43 -9.53 3.84
C GLU A 98 11.84 -8.12 3.88
N LEU A 99 10.97 -7.82 2.92
CA LEU A 99 10.17 -6.60 2.97
C LEU A 99 8.90 -6.87 3.77
N VAL A 100 8.74 -6.17 4.89
CA VAL A 100 7.53 -6.21 5.72
C VAL A 100 6.67 -4.99 5.40
N LEU A 101 5.45 -5.25 4.93
CA LEU A 101 4.43 -4.22 4.72
C LEU A 101 3.40 -4.32 5.84
N THR A 102 3.32 -3.28 6.67
CA THR A 102 2.30 -3.14 7.72
C THR A 102 1.23 -2.14 7.25
N ALA A 103 -0.02 -2.57 7.24
CA ALA A 103 -1.18 -1.77 6.89
C ALA A 103 -2.05 -1.55 8.14
N ILE A 104 -2.39 -0.30 8.41
CA ILE A 104 -3.14 0.13 9.60
C ILE A 104 -4.38 0.90 9.16
N VAL A 105 -5.54 0.50 9.66
CA VAL A 105 -6.83 1.21 9.50
C VAL A 105 -7.57 1.12 10.84
N ASP A 106 -7.96 2.27 11.40
CA ASP A 106 -8.46 2.38 12.77
C ASP A 106 -7.50 1.68 13.76
N ASN A 107 -7.98 0.72 14.55
CA ASN A 107 -7.21 -0.11 15.47
C ASN A 107 -6.80 -1.48 14.87
N ILE A 108 -6.94 -1.67 13.56
CA ILE A 108 -6.67 -2.95 12.89
C ILE A 108 -5.35 -2.90 12.15
N VAL A 109 -4.45 -3.81 12.52
CA VAL A 109 -3.15 -4.00 11.89
C VAL A 109 -3.17 -5.26 11.02
N SER A 110 -2.59 -5.18 9.83
CA SER A 110 -2.36 -6.31 8.93
C SER A 110 -0.93 -6.26 8.43
N LYS A 111 -0.24 -7.39 8.44
CA LYS A 111 1.12 -7.51 7.90
C LYS A 111 1.16 -8.40 6.68
N ARG A 112 2.00 -8.05 5.71
CA ARG A 112 2.36 -8.88 4.57
C ARG A 112 3.88 -8.93 4.48
N PHE A 113 4.40 -10.14 4.31
CA PHE A 113 5.82 -10.43 4.23
C PHE A 113 6.16 -10.80 2.80
N PHE A 114 7.14 -10.13 2.22
CA PHE A 114 7.63 -10.41 0.88
C PHE A 114 9.07 -10.90 0.97
N LYS A 115 9.32 -12.03 0.31
CA LYS A 115 10.67 -12.52 0.06
C LYS A 115 11.14 -11.96 -1.27
N ARG A 116 12.44 -11.62 -1.35
CA ARG A 116 13.07 -11.28 -2.61
C ARG A 116 12.94 -12.46 -3.57
N LEU A 117 12.56 -12.18 -4.81
CA LEU A 117 12.59 -13.18 -5.88
C LEU A 117 14.03 -13.34 -6.34
N GLU A 118 14.46 -14.60 -6.51
CA GLU A 118 15.75 -14.96 -7.13
C GLU A 118 15.67 -14.88 -8.67
#